data_AF-A0A4S2A1R0-F1
#
_entry.id   AF-A0A4S2A1R0-F1
#
_cell.length_a   1.000
_cell.length_b   1.000
_cell.length_c   1.000
_cell.angle_alpha   90.00
_cell.angle_beta   90.00
_cell.angle_gamma   90.00
#
_symmetry.space_group_name_H-M   'P 1'
#
loop_
_entity.id
_entity.type
_entity.pdbx_description
1 polymer ?
#
loop_
_entity_poly.entity_id
_entity_poly.type
_entity_poly.pdbx_seq_one_letter_code
_entity_poly.pdbx_strand_id
1 'polypeptide(L)'
;MATTRIMPLHIGKGRTESQAVSDIIDYVSNPQKTDNGRLVTGFACDSRVADAEFLLSKREYISTTGRVHGADDVLAYHVRQSFVPGEITPEEA
;
A
#
# COMPACT_ATOMS: atom_id res chain seq x y z
N MET A 1 -11.99 11.51 17.01
CA MET A 1 -12.67 10.53 16.14
C MET A 1 -11.97 10.56 14.80
N ALA A 2 -11.27 9.48 14.47
CA ALA A 2 -10.52 9.44 13.23
C ALA A 2 -11.44 9.43 12.00
N THR A 3 -11.04 10.13 10.95
CA THR A 3 -11.70 10.04 9.64
C THR A 3 -10.93 9.06 8.77
N THR A 4 -11.63 8.06 8.22
CA THR A 4 -11.01 7.00 7.41
C THR A 4 -11.45 7.10 5.96
N ARG A 5 -10.50 6.96 5.03
CA ARG A 5 -10.74 6.86 3.59
C ARG A 5 -10.05 5.61 3.03
N ILE A 6 -10.79 4.85 2.23
CA ILE A 6 -10.27 3.67 1.51
C ILE A 6 -10.29 4.01 0.01
N MET A 7 -9.17 3.80 -0.67
CA MET A 7 -9.01 4.11 -2.10
C MET A 7 -8.46 2.88 -2.84
N PRO A 8 -9.13 2.39 -3.89
CA PRO A 8 -8.59 1.30 -4.69
C PRO A 8 -7.41 1.78 -5.53
N LEU A 9 -6.37 0.95 -5.64
CA LEU A 9 -5.26 1.12 -6.55
C LEU A 9 -5.44 0.20 -7.76
N HIS A 10 -5.50 0.80 -8.94
CA HIS A 10 -5.42 0.11 -10.22
C HIS A 10 -4.07 0.42 -10.89
N ILE A 11 -3.64 -0.43 -11.84
CA ILE A 11 -2.41 -0.22 -12.63
C ILE A 11 -2.35 1.20 -13.20
N GLY A 12 -3.47 1.69 -13.75
CA GLY A 12 -3.52 2.98 -14.44
C GLY A 12 -2.81 2.95 -15.80
N LYS A 13 -2.96 4.02 -16.59
CA LYS A 13 -2.47 4.05 -17.97
C LYS A 13 -0.94 4.11 -18.03
N GLY A 14 -0.31 3.20 -18.78
CA GLY A 14 1.12 3.25 -19.10
C GLY A 14 2.06 2.76 -18.00
N ARG A 15 1.54 2.13 -16.95
CA ARG A 15 2.35 1.55 -15.87
C ARG A 15 2.24 0.04 -15.87
N THR A 16 3.22 -0.62 -15.28
CA THR A 16 3.14 -2.03 -14.85
C THR A 16 2.51 -2.10 -13.45
N GLU A 17 2.07 -3.30 -13.05
CA GLU A 17 1.58 -3.57 -11.69
C GLU A 17 2.62 -3.21 -10.64
N SER A 18 3.87 -3.64 -10.86
CA SER A 18 4.99 -3.33 -9.97
C SER A 18 5.15 -1.83 -9.80
N GLN A 19 5.21 -1.07 -10.91
CA GLN A 19 5.36 0.38 -10.85
C GLN A 19 4.20 1.03 -10.09
N ALA A 20 2.95 0.62 -10.33
CA ALA A 20 1.81 1.20 -9.64
C ALA A 20 1.87 0.98 -8.11
N VAL A 21 2.33 -0.19 -7.66
CA VAL A 21 2.50 -0.52 -6.25
C VAL A 21 3.72 0.19 -5.64
N SER A 22 4.87 0.16 -6.32
CA SER A 22 6.08 0.87 -5.85
C SER A 22 5.83 2.38 -5.75
N ASP A 23 5.18 3.01 -6.74
CA ASP A 23 4.82 4.44 -6.72
C ASP A 23 4.05 4.82 -5.44
N ILE A 24 3.09 3.98 -5.03
CA ILE A 24 2.27 4.30 -3.85
C ILE A 24 3.03 4.04 -2.55
N ILE A 25 3.89 3.01 -2.50
CA ILE A 25 4.74 2.71 -1.35
C ILE A 25 5.75 3.84 -1.15
N ASP A 26 6.43 4.29 -2.20
CA ASP A 26 7.38 5.41 -2.16
C ASP A 26 6.71 6.71 -1.70
N TYR A 27 5.47 6.95 -2.13
CA TYR A 27 4.71 8.11 -1.69
C TYR A 27 4.42 8.08 -0.18
N VAL A 28 3.97 6.93 0.35
CA VAL A 28 3.62 6.82 1.78
C VAL A 28 4.85 6.69 2.67
N SER A 29 5.96 6.19 2.15
CA SER A 29 7.21 5.99 2.90
C SER A 29 8.13 7.21 2.91
N ASN A 30 7.73 8.33 2.27
CA ASN A 30 8.53 9.53 2.10
C ASN A 30 9.32 9.92 3.38
N PRO A 31 10.67 9.91 3.35
CA PRO A 31 11.51 10.07 4.52
C PRO A 31 11.34 11.42 5.23
N GLN A 32 10.93 12.46 4.50
CA GLN A 32 10.67 13.79 5.08
C GLN A 32 9.42 13.81 5.97
N LYS A 33 8.53 12.82 5.81
CA LYS A 33 7.26 12.71 6.54
C LYS A 33 7.22 11.55 7.53
N THR A 34 8.16 10.61 7.41
CA THR A 34 8.16 9.34 8.15
C THR A 34 9.34 9.20 9.10
N ASP A 35 9.98 10.33 9.47
CA ASP A 35 11.20 10.34 10.28
C ASP A 35 12.28 9.42 9.69
N ASN A 36 12.66 9.69 8.44
CA ASN A 36 13.61 8.90 7.67
C ASN A 36 13.25 7.40 7.57
N GLY A 37 11.95 7.08 7.56
CA GLY A 37 11.44 5.72 7.50
C GLY A 37 11.26 5.04 8.86
N ARG A 38 11.61 5.69 10.00
CA ARG A 38 11.42 5.11 11.34
C ARG A 38 9.94 4.83 11.65
N LEU A 39 9.04 5.65 11.11
CA LEU A 39 7.59 5.51 11.28
C LEU A 39 6.95 4.55 10.26
N VAL A 40 7.74 3.80 9.49
CA VAL A 40 7.23 2.83 8.51
C VAL A 40 7.34 1.42 9.09
N THR A 41 6.20 0.76 9.26
CA THR A 41 6.13 -0.62 9.72
C THR A 41 5.39 -1.49 8.70
N GLY A 42 5.85 -2.73 8.52
CA GLY A 42 5.14 -3.75 7.75
C GLY A 42 4.28 -4.63 8.67
N PHE A 43 3.10 -5.03 8.20
CA PHE A 43 2.27 -6.05 8.85
C PHE A 43 2.10 -7.22 7.90
N ALA A 44 2.51 -8.41 8.35
CA ALA A 44 2.55 -9.63 7.55
C ALA A 44 3.38 -9.52 6.24
N CYS A 45 4.22 -8.49 6.15
CA CYS A 45 5.17 -8.27 5.07
C CYS A 45 6.44 -7.59 5.59
N ASP A 46 7.54 -7.72 4.85
CA ASP A 46 8.70 -6.85 5.04
C ASP A 46 8.49 -5.55 4.27
N SER A 47 8.44 -4.41 4.98
CA SER A 47 8.16 -3.10 4.39
C SER A 47 9.16 -2.69 3.31
N ARG A 48 10.37 -3.26 3.30
CA ARG A 48 11.43 -2.94 2.33
C ARG A 48 11.21 -3.61 0.96
N VAL A 49 10.41 -4.65 0.91
CA VAL A 49 10.13 -5.44 -0.30
C VAL A 49 8.63 -5.65 -0.50
N ALA A 50 7.82 -4.78 0.11
CA ALA A 50 6.37 -4.91 0.10
C ALA A 50 5.80 -4.93 -1.32
N ASP A 51 6.35 -4.14 -2.25
CA ASP A 51 5.95 -4.16 -3.66
C ASP A 51 6.11 -5.54 -4.31
N ALA A 52 7.26 -6.19 -4.09
CA ALA A 52 7.52 -7.54 -4.56
C ALA A 52 6.60 -8.57 -3.90
N GLU A 53 6.34 -8.44 -2.59
CA GLU A 53 5.43 -9.32 -1.85
C GLU A 53 3.96 -9.20 -2.32
N PHE A 54 3.51 -8.00 -2.69
CA PHE A 54 2.20 -7.80 -3.31
C PHE A 54 2.07 -8.59 -4.62
N LEU A 55 3.09 -8.53 -5.48
CA LEU A 55 3.10 -9.27 -6.75
C LEU A 55 3.21 -10.77 -6.55
N LEU A 56 4.00 -11.22 -5.57
CA LEU A 56 4.10 -12.63 -5.21
C LEU A 56 2.73 -13.16 -4.75
N SER A 57 2.10 -12.46 -3.82
CA SER A 57 0.77 -12.82 -3.29
C SER A 57 -0.27 -12.90 -4.40
N LYS A 58 -0.24 -11.96 -5.36
CA LYS A 58 -1.13 -12.00 -6.53
C LYS A 58 -0.86 -13.22 -7.42
N ARG A 59 0.40 -13.55 -7.69
CA ARG A 59 0.77 -14.74 -8.48
C ARG A 59 0.32 -16.04 -7.79
N GLU A 60 0.49 -16.13 -6.48
CA GLU A 60 0.02 -17.27 -5.68
C GLU A 60 -1.51 -17.41 -5.73
N TYR A 61 -2.24 -16.29 -5.63
CA TYR A 61 -3.69 -16.27 -5.78
C TYR A 61 -4.13 -16.79 -7.16
N ILE A 62 -3.49 -16.33 -8.24
CA ILE A 62 -3.78 -16.80 -9.61
C ILE A 62 -3.45 -18.30 -9.73
N SER A 63 -2.28 -18.73 -9.23
CA SER A 63 -1.87 -20.13 -9.29
C SER A 63 -2.82 -21.06 -8.52
N THR A 64 -3.34 -20.60 -7.39
CA THR A 64 -4.20 -21.41 -6.51
C THR A 64 -5.65 -21.44 -7.00
N THR A 65 -6.14 -20.34 -7.55
CA THR A 65 -7.57 -20.17 -7.87
C THR A 65 -7.89 -20.19 -9.36
N GLY A 66 -6.90 -19.96 -10.23
CA GLY A 66 -7.09 -19.74 -11.66
C GLY A 66 -7.81 -18.45 -12.02
N ARG A 67 -8.15 -17.59 -11.04
CA ARG A 67 -8.90 -16.36 -11.28
C ARG A 67 -7.97 -15.23 -11.71
N VAL A 68 -8.29 -14.62 -12.85
CA VAL A 68 -7.60 -13.44 -13.38
C VAL A 68 -8.62 -12.33 -13.55
N HIS A 69 -8.34 -11.17 -12.96
CA HIS A 69 -9.14 -9.96 -13.11
C HIS A 69 -8.62 -9.13 -14.30
N GLY A 70 -9.54 -8.50 -15.02
CA GLY A 70 -9.24 -7.72 -16.24
C GLY A 70 -8.83 -6.28 -15.94
N ALA A 71 -9.29 -5.34 -16.77
CA ALA A 71 -8.91 -3.92 -16.67
C ALA A 71 -9.30 -3.25 -15.33
N ASP A 72 -10.31 -3.78 -14.63
CA ASP A 72 -10.82 -3.26 -13.36
C ASP A 72 -10.16 -3.90 -12.12
N ASP A 73 -9.05 -4.62 -12.31
CA ASP A 73 -8.37 -5.30 -11.21
C ASP A 73 -7.83 -4.31 -10.16
N VAL A 74 -8.08 -4.61 -8.89
CA VAL A 74 -7.62 -3.83 -7.76
C VAL A 74 -6.37 -4.51 -7.19
N LEU A 75 -5.22 -3.86 -7.35
CA LEU A 75 -3.94 -4.40 -6.90
C LEU A 75 -3.76 -4.27 -5.38
N ALA A 76 -4.24 -3.17 -4.82
CA ALA A 76 -4.13 -2.84 -3.41
C ALA A 76 -5.22 -1.85 -3.01
N TYR A 77 -5.43 -1.69 -1.71
CA TYR A 77 -6.22 -0.60 -1.15
C TYR A 77 -5.32 0.31 -0.33
N HIS A 78 -5.31 1.60 -0.65
CA HIS A 78 -4.68 2.62 0.17
C HIS A 78 -5.68 3.11 1.21
N VAL A 79 -5.42 2.82 2.48
CA VAL A 79 -6.20 3.31 3.61
C VAL A 79 -5.51 4.52 4.21
N ARG A 80 -6.24 5.62 4.39
CA ARG A 80 -5.79 6.80 5.13
C ARG A 80 -6.68 7.01 6.32
N GLN A 81 -6.06 7.16 7.48
CA GLN A 81 -6.73 7.52 8.71
C GLN A 81 -6.15 8.85 9.20
N SER A 82 -7.03 9.82 9.44
CA SER A 82 -6.65 11.15 9.91
C SER A 82 -7.21 11.39 11.29
N PHE A 83 -6.38 11.95 12.17
CA PHE A 83 -6.71 12.29 13.55
C PHE A 83 -6.70 13.80 13.75
N VAL A 84 -7.37 14.28 14.79
CA VAL A 84 -7.31 15.69 15.17
C VAL A 84 -5.89 16.00 15.66
N PRO A 85 -5.30 17.18 15.35
CA PRO A 85 -3.96 17.52 15.85
C PRO A 85 -3.87 17.39 17.37
N GLY A 86 -2.90 16.60 17.86
CA GLY A 86 -2.69 16.33 19.28
C GLY A 86 -3.54 15.19 19.87
N GLU A 87 -4.40 14.53 19.08
CA GLU A 87 -5.20 13.38 19.53
C GLU A 87 -4.33 12.13 19.76
N ILE A 88 -3.32 11.92 18.92
CA ILE A 88 -2.37 10.81 19.01
C ILE A 88 -0.96 11.26 18.61
N THR A 89 0.05 10.47 18.99
CA THR A 89 1.42 10.59 18.46
C THR A 89 1.59 9.81 17.15
N PRO A 90 2.58 10.15 16.30
CA PRO A 90 2.88 9.39 15.09
C PRO A 90 3.22 7.91 15.35
N GLU A 91 3.77 7.58 16.52
CA GLU A 91 4.08 6.22 16.93
C GLU A 91 2.86 5.40 17.39
N GLU A 92 1.78 6.07 17.80
CA GLU A 92 0.51 5.46 18.21
C GLU A 92 -0.48 5.27 17.04
N ALA A 93 -0.18 5.86 15.89
CA ALA A 93 -0.97 5.77 14.66
C ALA A 93 -0.81 4.40 13.98
#